data_AF-A0A2R6KE11-F1
#
_entry.id   AF-A0A2R6KE11-F1
#
_cell.length_a   1.000
_cell.length_b   1.000
_cell.length_c   1.000
_cell.angle_alpha   90.00
_cell.angle_beta   90.00
_cell.angle_gamma   90.00
#
_symmetry.space_group_name_H-M   'P 1'
#
loop_
_entity.id
_entity.type
_entity.pdbx_description
1 polymer ?
#
loop_
_entity_poly.entity_id
_entity_poly.type
_entity_poly.pdbx_seq_one_letter_code
_entity_poly.pdbx_strand_id
1 'polypeptide(L)'
;MSTETPDPEITSRPSGRAARERLYRYILALCAGVSILVTVSIVALLARDAIDFFRLVDPASFFFGTEFLLSRGQFGVLPLLSGTLLVTVISALFALPTGVLAAVYLSEYASDRARSVLKPGLEILAGIPTVVYG
;
A
#
# COMPACT_ATOMS: atom_id res chain seq x y z
N MET A 1 -17.85 62.05 -6.56
CA MET A 1 -16.89 61.54 -7.56
C MET A 1 -15.60 61.30 -6.82
N SER A 2 -15.48 60.11 -6.23
CA SER A 2 -14.37 59.72 -5.35
C SER A 2 -13.27 59.12 -6.22
N THR A 3 -12.11 59.74 -6.23
CA THR A 3 -10.92 59.24 -6.93
C THR A 3 -10.29 58.13 -6.11
N GLU A 4 -10.58 56.87 -6.43
CA GLU A 4 -9.76 55.74 -5.96
C GLU A 4 -8.42 55.79 -6.70
N THR A 5 -7.39 56.26 -6.01
CA THR A 5 -6.00 56.03 -6.38
C THR A 5 -5.69 54.54 -6.22
N PRO A 6 -5.22 53.82 -7.25
CA PRO A 6 -4.81 52.42 -7.09
C PRO A 6 -3.56 52.36 -6.21
N ASP A 7 -3.65 51.69 -5.06
CA ASP A 7 -2.51 51.39 -4.20
C ASP A 7 -1.46 50.56 -4.96
N PRO A 8 -0.22 51.04 -5.14
CA PRO A 8 0.82 50.32 -5.85
C PRO A 8 1.64 49.45 -4.89
N GLU A 9 1.00 48.66 -4.03
CA GLU A 9 1.68 47.93 -2.95
C GLU A 9 1.50 46.39 -3.00
N ILE A 10 1.38 45.81 -4.20
CA ILE A 10 1.36 44.34 -4.40
C ILE A 10 2.48 43.86 -5.33
N THR A 11 3.69 44.41 -5.20
CA THR A 11 4.85 43.95 -6.01
C THR A 11 6.18 43.82 -5.27
N SER A 12 6.20 43.79 -3.93
CA SER A 12 7.41 43.37 -3.21
C SER A 12 7.54 41.84 -3.26
N ARG A 13 8.10 41.32 -4.37
CA ARG A 13 8.55 39.92 -4.46
C ARG A 13 9.79 39.77 -3.58
N PRO A 14 9.73 39.13 -2.40
CA PRO A 14 10.94 39.00 -1.57
C PRO A 14 11.93 38.08 -2.28
N SER A 15 13.14 38.59 -2.55
CA SER A 15 14.21 37.94 -3.32
C SER A 15 14.62 36.55 -2.79
N GLY A 16 14.35 36.26 -1.50
CA GLY A 16 14.58 34.95 -0.88
C GLY A 16 13.58 33.85 -1.27
N ARG A 17 12.40 34.19 -1.82
CA ARG A 17 11.36 33.19 -2.16
C ARG A 17 11.76 32.34 -3.37
N ALA A 18 12.45 32.92 -4.34
CA ALA A 18 12.92 32.22 -5.55
C ALA A 18 14.02 31.18 -5.24
N ALA A 19 14.96 31.51 -4.34
CA ALA A 19 16.01 30.59 -3.90
C ALA A 19 15.41 29.40 -3.12
N ARG A 20 14.44 29.68 -2.23
CA ARG A 20 13.76 28.65 -1.44
C ARG A 20 12.89 27.73 -2.31
N GLU A 21 12.19 28.28 -3.31
CA GLU A 21 11.44 27.50 -4.29
C GLU A 21 12.36 26.57 -5.10
N ARG A 22 13.54 27.07 -5.50
CA ARG A 22 14.53 26.28 -6.23
C ARG A 22 15.09 25.13 -5.39
N LEU A 23 15.34 25.38 -4.10
CA LEU A 23 15.78 24.35 -3.15
C LEU A 23 14.71 23.26 -2.97
N TYR A 24 13.44 23.63 -2.72
CA TYR A 24 12.36 22.66 -2.61
C TYR A 24 12.18 21.85 -3.90
N ARG A 25 12.29 22.50 -5.06
CA ARG A 25 12.24 21.83 -6.36
C ARG A 25 13.33 20.77 -6.51
N TYR A 26 14.57 21.07 -6.11
CA TYR A 26 15.66 20.11 -6.15
C TYR A 26 15.50 18.97 -5.13
N ILE A 27 15.08 19.27 -3.90
CA ILE A 27 14.84 18.23 -2.87
C ILE A 27 13.73 17.28 -3.33
N LEU A 28 12.62 17.81 -3.82
CA LEU A 28 11.51 17.00 -4.33
C LEU A 28 11.94 16.19 -5.57
N ALA A 29 12.70 16.79 -6.49
CA ALA A 29 13.23 16.08 -7.66
C ALA A 29 14.20 14.97 -7.28
N LEU A 30 15.08 15.20 -6.28
CA LEU A 30 15.98 14.17 -5.77
C LEU A 30 15.21 13.06 -5.07
N CYS A 31 14.22 13.39 -4.23
CA CYS A 31 13.37 12.41 -3.56
C CYS A 31 12.64 11.52 -4.57
N ALA A 32 12.02 12.12 -5.59
CA ALA A 32 11.39 11.39 -6.68
C ALA A 32 12.40 10.53 -7.46
N GLY A 33 13.58 11.08 -7.77
CA GLY A 33 14.65 10.35 -8.44
C GLY A 33 15.13 9.13 -7.65
N VAL A 34 15.35 9.28 -6.35
CA VAL A 34 15.73 8.19 -5.44
C VAL A 34 14.62 7.14 -5.34
N SER A 35 13.36 7.56 -5.22
CA SER A 35 12.21 6.64 -5.18
C SER A 35 12.13 5.79 -6.45
N ILE A 36 12.27 6.41 -7.63
CA ILE A 36 12.30 5.70 -8.92
C ILE A 36 13.50 4.76 -8.98
N LEU A 37 14.69 5.23 -8.60
CA LEU A 37 15.91 4.42 -8.62
C LEU A 37 15.77 3.16 -7.74
N VAL A 38 15.26 3.32 -6.52
CA VAL A 38 15.03 2.19 -5.60
C VAL A 38 14.01 1.22 -6.18
N THR A 39 12.92 1.73 -6.76
CA THR A 39 11.88 0.90 -7.38
C THR A 39 12.45 0.09 -8.54
N VAL A 40 13.20 0.73 -9.45
CA VAL A 40 13.89 0.06 -10.56
C VAL A 40 14.89 -0.96 -10.04
N SER A 41 15.61 -0.65 -8.97
CA SER A 41 16.58 -1.56 -8.35
C SER A 41 15.91 -2.81 -7.78
N ILE A 42 14.80 -2.66 -7.06
CA ILE A 42 14.01 -3.80 -6.54
C ILE A 42 13.53 -4.68 -7.68
N VAL A 43 12.95 -4.09 -8.73
CA VAL A 43 12.49 -4.85 -9.91
C VAL A 43 13.65 -5.59 -10.57
N ALA A 44 14.80 -4.93 -10.74
CA ALA A 44 15.98 -5.54 -11.36
C ALA A 44 16.56 -6.69 -10.53
N LEU A 45 16.58 -6.56 -9.20
CA LEU A 45 17.01 -7.63 -8.29
C LEU A 45 16.07 -8.84 -8.39
N LEU A 46 14.77 -8.62 -8.22
CA LEU A 46 13.76 -9.70 -8.31
C LEU A 46 13.77 -10.39 -9.69
N ALA A 47 13.98 -9.64 -10.77
CA ALA A 47 14.07 -10.21 -12.11
C ALA A 47 15.31 -11.11 -12.29
N ARG A 48 16.47 -10.69 -11.75
CA ARG A 48 17.70 -11.50 -11.77
C ARG A 48 17.52 -12.78 -10.97
N ASP A 49 17.03 -12.67 -9.74
CA ASP A 49 16.79 -13.82 -8.86
C ASP A 49 15.78 -14.80 -9.49
N ALA A 50 14.73 -14.29 -10.12
CA ALA A 50 13.76 -15.12 -10.85
C ALA A 50 14.38 -15.84 -12.05
N ILE A 51 15.22 -15.16 -12.85
CA ILE A 51 15.93 -15.81 -13.96
C ILE A 51 16.86 -16.91 -13.45
N ASP A 52 17.63 -16.65 -12.39
CA ASP A 52 18.53 -17.65 -11.81
C ASP A 52 17.75 -18.84 -11.22
N PHE A 53 16.59 -18.61 -10.62
CA PHE A 53 15.67 -19.66 -10.20
C PHE A 53 15.20 -20.55 -11.36
N PHE A 54 14.74 -19.96 -12.49
CA PHE A 54 14.28 -20.73 -13.65
C PHE A 54 15.42 -21.41 -14.45
N ARG A 55 16.68 -21.08 -14.16
CA ARG A 55 17.83 -21.89 -14.64
C ARG A 55 17.96 -23.20 -13.87
N LEU A 56 17.50 -23.24 -12.63
CA LEU A 56 17.56 -24.41 -11.75
C LEU A 56 16.27 -25.25 -11.80
N VAL A 57 15.13 -24.60 -12.04
CA VAL A 57 13.79 -25.22 -12.02
C VAL A 57 13.14 -25.08 -13.38
N ASP A 58 12.63 -26.18 -13.92
CA ASP A 58 11.91 -26.18 -15.18
C ASP A 58 10.61 -25.34 -15.09
N PRO A 59 10.37 -24.36 -15.98
CA PRO A 59 9.19 -23.51 -15.92
C PRO A 59 7.86 -24.29 -15.98
N ALA A 60 7.77 -25.37 -16.75
CA ALA A 60 6.54 -26.16 -16.81
C ALA A 60 6.26 -26.85 -15.47
N SER A 61 7.30 -27.39 -14.83
CA SER A 61 7.20 -27.95 -13.47
C SER A 61 6.80 -26.91 -12.41
N PHE A 62 7.24 -25.65 -12.56
CA PHE A 62 6.84 -24.55 -11.67
C PHE A 62 5.36 -24.17 -11.85
N PHE A 63 4.89 -23.96 -13.09
CA PHE A 63 3.52 -23.49 -13.34
C PHE A 63 2.46 -24.60 -13.23
N PHE A 64 2.79 -25.83 -13.61
CA PHE A 64 1.84 -26.96 -13.61
C PHE A 64 2.08 -27.97 -12.49
N GLY A 65 3.15 -27.81 -11.71
CA GLY A 65 3.44 -28.66 -10.56
C GLY A 65 2.38 -28.55 -9.46
N THR A 66 1.98 -29.70 -8.93
CA THR A 66 0.96 -29.82 -7.88
C THR A 66 1.55 -30.02 -6.48
N GLU A 67 2.87 -29.99 -6.35
CA GLU A 67 3.57 -30.17 -5.08
C GLU A 67 4.56 -29.02 -4.85
N PHE A 68 4.63 -28.57 -3.60
CA PHE A 68 5.63 -27.61 -3.13
C PHE A 68 6.41 -28.26 -1.97
N LEU A 69 7.56 -28.84 -2.29
CA LEU A 69 8.40 -29.61 -1.37
C LEU A 69 9.85 -29.14 -1.45
N LEU A 70 10.25 -28.30 -0.49
CA LEU A 70 11.61 -27.78 -0.35
C LEU A 70 12.66 -28.90 -0.29
N SER A 71 12.35 -30.00 0.41
CA SER A 71 13.26 -31.14 0.58
C SER A 71 13.50 -31.95 -0.69
N ARG A 72 12.60 -31.85 -1.68
CA ARG A 72 12.69 -32.56 -2.96
C ARG A 72 12.96 -31.63 -4.15
N GLY A 73 13.19 -30.34 -3.89
CA GLY A 73 13.41 -29.33 -4.93
C GLY A 73 12.21 -29.12 -5.86
N GLN A 74 10.99 -29.40 -5.39
CA GLN A 74 9.77 -29.20 -6.16
C GLN A 74 9.10 -27.89 -5.75
N PHE A 75 8.92 -26.99 -6.71
CA PHE A 75 8.47 -25.62 -6.46
C PHE A 75 7.21 -25.28 -7.27
N GLY A 76 6.20 -26.15 -7.26
CA GLY A 76 4.93 -25.87 -7.94
C GLY A 76 4.21 -24.65 -7.35
N VAL A 77 3.72 -23.75 -8.19
CA VAL A 77 3.00 -22.54 -7.78
C VAL A 77 1.52 -22.81 -7.46
N LEU A 78 0.93 -23.85 -8.06
CA LEU A 78 -0.50 -24.15 -7.93
C LEU A 78 -0.93 -24.41 -6.48
N PRO A 79 -0.18 -25.18 -5.65
CA PRO A 79 -0.55 -25.38 -4.25
C PRO A 79 -0.53 -24.08 -3.43
N LEU A 80 0.42 -23.18 -3.73
CA LEU A 80 0.50 -21.88 -3.06
C LEU A 80 -0.71 -21.01 -3.45
N LEU A 81 -0.99 -20.91 -4.74
CA LEU A 81 -2.12 -20.11 -5.25
C LEU A 81 -3.45 -20.65 -4.75
N SER A 82 -3.67 -21.96 -4.85
CA SER A 82 -4.90 -22.61 -4.39
C SER A 82 -5.06 -22.50 -2.87
N GLY A 83 -3.98 -22.64 -2.10
CA GLY A 83 -3.98 -22.40 -0.66
C GLY A 83 -4.39 -20.97 -0.31
N THR A 84 -3.78 -19.96 -0.95
CA THR A 84 -4.15 -18.55 -0.75
C THR A 84 -5.60 -18.28 -1.12
N LEU A 85 -6.07 -18.78 -2.27
CA LEU A 85 -7.46 -18.60 -2.70
C LEU A 85 -8.44 -19.28 -1.75
N LEU A 86 -8.15 -20.51 -1.32
CA LEU A 86 -8.99 -21.26 -0.40
C LEU A 86 -9.14 -20.51 0.93
N VAL A 87 -8.02 -20.09 1.52
CA VAL A 87 -8.02 -19.30 2.77
C VAL A 87 -8.77 -18.00 2.56
N THR A 88 -8.52 -17.26 1.46
CA THR A 88 -9.21 -16.00 1.17
C THR A 88 -10.72 -16.19 1.07
N VAL A 89 -11.18 -17.21 0.35
CA VAL A 89 -12.62 -17.49 0.18
C VAL A 89 -13.27 -17.87 1.50
N ILE A 90 -12.65 -18.79 2.26
CA ILE A 90 -13.18 -19.20 3.56
C ILE A 90 -13.20 -18.01 4.51
N SER A 91 -12.10 -17.26 4.62
CA SER A 91 -12.04 -16.06 5.46
C SER A 91 -13.09 -15.03 5.05
N ALA A 92 -13.27 -14.75 3.77
CA ALA A 92 -14.28 -13.81 3.28
C ALA A 92 -15.70 -14.27 3.61
N LEU A 93 -15.97 -15.59 3.53
CA LEU A 93 -17.28 -16.16 3.86
C LEU A 93 -17.68 -15.87 5.32
N PHE A 94 -16.74 -15.80 6.25
CA PHE A 94 -17.02 -15.45 7.66
C PHE A 94 -16.86 -13.96 7.94
N ALA A 95 -15.81 -13.33 7.41
CA ALA A 95 -15.47 -11.93 7.69
C ALA A 95 -16.45 -10.96 7.05
N LEU A 96 -16.95 -11.23 5.84
CA LEU A 96 -17.88 -10.32 5.17
C LEU A 96 -19.25 -10.27 5.88
N PRO A 97 -19.92 -11.39 6.19
CA PRO A 97 -21.20 -11.31 6.90
C PRO A 97 -21.06 -10.64 8.27
N THR A 98 -20.03 -11.01 9.05
CA THR A 98 -19.81 -10.43 10.38
C THR A 98 -19.42 -8.96 10.32
N GLY A 99 -18.54 -8.58 9.39
CA GLY A 99 -18.11 -7.20 9.18
C GLY A 99 -19.23 -6.29 8.70
N VAL A 100 -20.07 -6.76 7.78
CA VAL A 100 -21.24 -6.00 7.29
C VAL A 100 -22.28 -5.84 8.40
N LEU A 101 -22.58 -6.91 9.16
CA LEU A 101 -23.49 -6.81 10.30
C LEU A 101 -22.99 -5.82 11.37
N ALA A 102 -21.69 -5.84 11.68
CA ALA A 102 -21.08 -4.89 12.59
C ALA A 102 -21.16 -3.44 12.06
N ALA A 103 -20.96 -3.25 10.75
CA ALA A 103 -21.08 -1.95 10.11
C ALA A 103 -22.52 -1.40 10.18
N VAL A 104 -23.52 -2.24 9.86
CA VAL A 104 -24.95 -1.87 9.95
C VAL A 104 -25.35 -1.55 11.39
N TYR A 105 -24.89 -2.35 12.36
CA TYR A 105 -25.14 -2.04 13.77
C TYR A 105 -24.58 -0.67 14.15
N LEU A 106 -23.34 -0.37 13.75
CA LEU A 106 -22.69 0.90 14.08
C LEU A 106 -23.27 2.12 13.34
N SER A 107 -23.88 1.92 12.17
CA SER A 107 -24.51 2.99 11.40
C SER A 107 -25.94 3.28 11.85
N GLU A 108 -26.75 2.25 12.09
CA GLU A 108 -28.20 2.40 12.31
C GLU A 108 -28.64 2.22 13.77
N TYR A 109 -27.95 1.37 14.54
CA TYR A 109 -28.47 0.89 15.83
C TYR A 109 -27.63 1.30 17.05
N ALA A 110 -26.37 1.67 16.85
CA ALA A 110 -25.45 1.97 17.95
C ALA A 110 -25.82 3.29 18.64
N SER A 111 -25.97 3.22 19.97
CA SER A 111 -26.07 4.42 20.80
C SER A 111 -24.79 5.27 20.73
N ASP A 112 -24.90 6.57 21.03
CA ASP A 112 -23.77 7.51 20.97
C ASP A 112 -22.56 7.05 21.79
N ARG A 113 -22.80 6.45 22.97
CA ARG A 113 -21.74 5.89 23.82
C ARG A 113 -21.03 4.71 23.15
N ALA A 114 -21.78 3.76 22.61
CA ALA A 114 -21.19 2.60 21.93
C ALA A 114 -20.37 3.05 20.71
N ARG A 115 -20.90 3.99 19.93
CA ARG A 115 -20.20 4.57 18.78
C ARG A 115 -18.90 5.27 19.16
N SER A 116 -18.89 6.02 20.27
CA SER A 116 -17.69 6.74 20.74
C SER A 116 -16.53 5.83 21.18
N VAL A 117 -16.82 4.57 21.54
CA VAL A 117 -15.79 3.59 21.96
C VAL A 117 -15.40 2.66 20.81
N LEU A 118 -16.39 2.11 20.12
CA LEU A 118 -16.17 1.10 19.08
C LEU A 118 -15.50 1.68 17.83
N LYS A 119 -15.90 2.89 17.40
CA LYS A 119 -15.38 3.48 16.16
C LYS A 119 -13.86 3.75 16.23
N PRO A 120 -13.31 4.41 17.28
CA PRO A 120 -11.86 4.58 17.40
C PRO A 120 -11.12 3.24 17.51
N GLY A 121 -11.68 2.26 18.22
CA GLY A 121 -11.09 0.92 18.32
C GLY A 121 -10.95 0.23 16.97
N LEU A 122 -11.98 0.31 16.12
CA LEU A 122 -11.95 -0.22 14.76
C LEU A 122 -10.95 0.53 13.87
N GLU A 123 -10.86 1.86 14.00
CA GLU A 123 -9.88 2.67 13.25
C GLU A 123 -8.43 2.30 13.64
N ILE A 124 -8.16 2.07 14.94
CA ILE A 124 -6.86 1.60 15.41
C ILE A 124 -6.57 0.19 14.88
N LEU A 125 -7.54 -0.74 14.96
CA LEU A 125 -7.37 -2.09 14.47
C LEU A 125 -7.05 -2.13 12.97
N ALA A 126 -7.71 -1.27 12.18
CA ALA A 126 -7.45 -1.13 10.75
C ALA A 126 -6.08 -0.48 10.44
N GLY A 127 -5.55 0.32 11.37
CA GLY A 127 -4.28 1.02 11.20
C GLY A 127 -3.03 0.24 11.63
N ILE A 128 -3.18 -0.84 12.39
CA ILE A 128 -2.03 -1.65 12.83
C ILE A 128 -1.47 -2.44 11.63
N PRO A 129 -0.15 -2.40 11.39
CA PRO A 129 0.48 -3.18 10.32
C PRO A 129 0.25 -4.68 10.49
N THR A 130 -0.04 -5.38 9.40
CA THR A 130 -0.28 -6.84 9.41
C THR A 130 0.89 -7.65 9.98
N VAL A 131 2.12 -7.16 9.85
CA VAL A 131 3.33 -7.79 10.42
C VAL A 131 3.29 -7.90 11.96
N VAL A 132 2.49 -7.08 12.64
CA VAL A 132 2.33 -7.12 14.10
C VAL A 132 1.30 -8.17 14.51
N TYR A 133 0.27 -8.37 13.69
CA TYR A 133 -0.82 -9.30 14.02
C TYR A 133 -0.39 -10.76 13.95
N GLY A 134 0.64 -11.07 13.14
CA GLY A 134 1.24 -12.41 13.05
C GLY A 134 0.23 -13.47 12.66
#